data_AF-A0A660TMX8-F1
#
_entry.id   AF-A0A660TMX8-F1
#
_cell.length_a   1.000
_cell.length_b   1.000
_cell.length_c   1.000
_cell.angle_alpha   90.00
_cell.angle_beta   90.00
_cell.angle_gamma   90.00
#
_symmetry.space_group_name_H-M   'P 1'
#
loop_
_entity.id
_entity.type
_entity.pdbx_description
1 polymer ?
#
loop_
_entity_poly.entity_id
_entity_poly.type
_entity_poly.pdbx_seq_one_letter_code
_entity_poly.pdbx_strand_id
1 'polypeptide(L)'
;MDRTSIKKWFKAPDKMGHKYSLWAVYFCTGCGIIEVPPVITSRWDAERFGVIPVATPRQANLFLITGYVSLKTLKAIIRTYELMPDPKYTVGFGSCPINGGMYWDSYNTIKHLDKYIPIDGWISGCMPRPEAIFVAVTHLWTMIDKGMATGYIKYREKYRYYRQNQEKLFGKLEWPPLYPMEDKNG
;
A
#
# COMPACT_ATOMS: atom_id res chain seq x y z
N MET A 1 0.35 29.87 -3.04
CA MET A 1 0.90 29.27 -1.82
C MET A 1 0.47 30.11 -0.63
N ASP A 2 -0.32 29.57 0.28
CA ASP A 2 -0.84 30.33 1.43
C ASP A 2 0.25 30.48 2.52
N ARG A 3 0.36 31.65 3.15
CA ARG A 3 1.38 31.95 4.18
C ARG A 3 1.23 31.06 5.43
N THR A 4 0.02 30.57 5.67
CA THR A 4 -0.32 29.63 6.75
C THR A 4 0.37 28.27 6.57
N SER A 5 0.55 27.82 5.32
CA SER A 5 1.19 26.54 4.98
C SER A 5 2.68 26.52 5.36
N ILE A 6 3.38 27.65 5.23
CA ILE A 6 4.82 27.75 5.54
C ILE A 6 5.08 27.48 7.03
N LYS A 7 4.27 28.07 7.92
CA LYS A 7 4.39 27.83 9.37
C LYS A 7 4.10 26.37 9.75
N LYS A 8 3.18 25.72 9.03
CA LYS A 8 2.88 24.29 9.23
C LYS A 8 4.08 23.41 8.85
N TRP A 9 4.76 23.73 7.75
CA TRP A 9 5.93 22.99 7.29
C TRP A 9 7.13 23.12 8.22
N PHE A 10 7.35 24.30 8.81
CA PHE A 10 8.39 24.45 9.84
C PHE A 10 8.12 23.64 11.11
N LYS A 11 6.85 23.36 11.43
CA LYS A 11 6.48 22.55 12.60
C LYS A 11 6.61 21.04 12.35
N ALA A 12 6.39 20.58 11.13
CA ALA A 12 6.42 19.17 10.75
C ALA A 12 6.97 19.01 9.31
N PRO A 13 8.29 19.19 9.12
CA PRO A 13 8.92 19.12 7.80
C PRO A 13 8.91 17.70 7.23
N ASP A 14 8.93 16.68 8.10
CA ASP A 14 8.79 15.27 7.80
C ASP A 14 7.49 14.97 7.04
N LYS A 15 6.35 15.43 7.57
CA LYS A 15 5.04 15.22 6.95
C LYS A 15 4.93 15.85 5.57
N MET A 16 5.55 17.01 5.39
CA MET A 16 5.62 17.67 4.08
C MET A 16 6.40 16.81 3.09
N GLY A 17 7.58 16.32 3.46
CA GLY A 17 8.39 15.44 2.61
C GLY A 17 7.61 14.19 2.23
N HIS A 18 7.09 13.45 3.20
CA HIS A 18 6.36 12.20 2.94
C HIS A 18 5.09 12.39 2.09
N LYS A 19 4.44 13.56 2.17
CA LYS A 19 3.24 13.86 1.39
C LYS A 19 3.54 14.18 -0.07
N TYR A 20 4.53 15.03 -0.34
CA TYR A 20 4.80 15.54 -1.69
C TYR A 20 5.81 14.72 -2.48
N SER A 21 6.45 13.71 -1.87
CA SER A 21 7.32 12.77 -2.57
C SER A 21 6.87 11.33 -2.31
N LEU A 22 5.91 10.86 -3.10
CA LEU A 22 5.39 9.49 -3.04
C LEU A 22 6.03 8.66 -4.16
N TRP A 23 6.94 7.78 -3.80
CA TRP A 23 7.63 6.90 -4.73
C TRP A 23 6.90 5.57 -4.71
N ALA A 24 6.19 5.30 -5.80
CA ALA A 24 5.23 4.23 -5.90
C ALA A 24 5.83 3.00 -6.57
N VAL A 25 5.77 1.86 -5.87
CA VAL A 25 5.89 0.55 -6.50
C VAL A 25 4.50 0.08 -6.89
N TYR A 26 4.31 -0.02 -8.20
CA TYR A 26 3.11 -0.59 -8.79
C TYR A 26 3.27 -2.10 -8.89
N PHE A 27 2.61 -2.83 -8.01
CA PHE A 27 2.65 -4.28 -8.04
C PHE A 27 1.58 -4.82 -8.98
N CYS A 28 1.99 -5.03 -10.23
CA CYS A 28 1.15 -5.45 -11.34
C CYS A 28 0.66 -6.89 -11.15
N THR A 29 -0.57 -7.08 -10.65
CA THR A 29 -1.09 -8.41 -10.26
C THR A 29 -2.27 -8.90 -11.06
N GLY A 30 -2.79 -8.09 -11.99
CA GLY A 30 -3.85 -8.54 -12.88
C GLY A 30 -4.43 -7.39 -13.70
N CYS A 31 -5.73 -7.47 -13.98
CA CYS A 31 -6.45 -6.51 -14.80
C CYS A 31 -6.20 -5.07 -14.36
N GLY A 32 -6.24 -4.81 -13.05
CA GLY A 32 -6.14 -3.50 -12.40
C GLY A 32 -4.99 -2.59 -12.85
N ILE A 33 -3.91 -3.14 -13.41
CA ILE A 33 -2.78 -2.32 -13.84
C ILE A 33 -3.08 -1.46 -15.07
N ILE A 34 -3.98 -1.83 -15.99
CA ILE A 34 -4.11 -1.11 -17.26
C ILE A 34 -4.59 0.35 -17.10
N GLU A 35 -5.21 0.70 -15.97
CA GLU A 35 -5.58 2.09 -15.63
C GLU A 35 -4.42 2.91 -15.03
N VAL A 36 -3.29 2.28 -14.67
CA VAL A 36 -2.13 2.96 -14.07
C VAL A 36 -1.21 3.64 -15.11
N PRO A 37 -0.81 3.02 -16.24
CA PRO A 37 -0.02 3.70 -17.25
C PRO A 37 -0.65 5.01 -17.76
N PRO A 38 -1.98 5.10 -18.02
CA PRO A 38 -2.63 6.36 -18.36
C PRO A 38 -2.50 7.44 -17.28
N VAL A 39 -2.44 7.06 -16.00
CA VAL A 39 -2.29 7.98 -14.85
C VAL A 39 -0.90 8.57 -14.78
N ILE A 40 0.13 7.80 -15.15
CA ILE A 40 1.53 8.24 -15.13
C ILE A 40 1.88 9.01 -16.41
N THR A 41 1.20 8.75 -17.51
CA THR A 41 1.47 9.39 -18.81
C THR A 41 0.78 10.74 -18.97
N SER A 42 1.05 11.39 -20.11
CA SER A 42 0.69 12.77 -20.43
C SER A 42 -0.78 13.15 -20.24
N ARG A 43 -1.71 12.20 -20.29
CA ARG A 43 -3.14 12.52 -20.18
C ARG A 43 -3.54 13.01 -18.79
N TRP A 44 -2.97 12.39 -17.75
CA TRP A 44 -3.40 12.58 -16.38
C TRP A 44 -2.26 13.04 -15.45
N ASP A 45 -1.01 12.71 -15.78
CA ASP A 45 0.22 13.15 -15.11
C ASP A 45 0.17 13.11 -13.57
N ALA A 46 0.48 11.92 -13.02
CA ALA A 46 0.63 11.72 -11.58
C ALA A 46 1.91 12.34 -10.99
N GLU A 47 2.91 12.66 -11.81
CA GLU A 47 4.16 13.28 -11.35
C GLU A 47 3.91 14.70 -10.84
N ARG A 48 2.87 15.38 -11.34
CA ARG A 48 2.38 16.66 -10.79
C ARG A 48 2.04 16.59 -9.31
N PHE A 49 1.56 15.43 -8.83
CA PHE A 49 1.25 15.19 -7.42
C PHE A 49 2.44 14.57 -6.67
N GLY A 50 3.64 14.57 -7.27
CA GLY A 50 4.83 13.97 -6.68
C GLY A 50 4.77 12.45 -6.56
N VAL A 51 3.90 11.80 -7.35
CA VAL A 51 3.81 10.34 -7.42
C VAL A 51 4.69 9.85 -8.57
N ILE A 52 5.80 9.20 -8.25
CA ILE A 52 6.79 8.75 -9.24
C ILE A 52 6.85 7.22 -9.23
N PRO A 53 6.74 6.54 -10.39
CA PRO A 53 6.97 5.11 -10.48
C PRO A 53 8.42 4.75 -10.19
N VAL A 54 8.63 3.81 -9.26
CA VAL A 54 9.94 3.21 -9.02
C VAL A 54 9.85 1.69 -9.11
N ALA A 55 10.85 1.08 -9.72
CA ALA A 55 10.88 -0.38 -9.90
C ALA A 55 11.34 -1.12 -8.64
N THR A 56 12.11 -0.45 -7.76
CA THR A 56 12.72 -1.11 -6.59
C THR A 56 11.93 -0.81 -5.31
N PRO A 57 11.59 -1.83 -4.50
CA PRO A 57 10.87 -1.61 -3.25
C PRO A 57 11.67 -0.86 -2.19
N ARG A 58 13.01 -0.97 -2.20
CA ARG A 58 13.84 -0.30 -1.20
C ARG A 58 13.85 1.22 -1.34
N GLN A 59 13.55 1.74 -2.52
CA GLN A 59 13.46 3.18 -2.79
C GLN A 59 12.01 3.70 -2.68
N ALA A 60 11.04 2.81 -2.49
CA ALA A 60 9.63 3.15 -2.54
C ALA A 60 9.04 3.38 -1.14
N ASN A 61 8.09 4.30 -1.05
CA ASN A 61 7.32 4.55 0.16
C ASN A 61 5.80 4.38 -0.05
N LEU A 62 5.33 4.24 -1.29
CA LEU A 62 3.94 3.92 -1.62
C LEU A 62 3.89 2.56 -2.30
N PHE A 63 3.06 1.65 -1.78
CA PHE A 63 2.84 0.33 -2.34
C PHE A 63 1.42 0.22 -2.87
N LEU A 64 1.30 0.14 -4.20
CA LEU A 64 0.03 0.01 -4.88
C LEU A 64 -0.18 -1.43 -5.33
N ILE A 65 -1.19 -2.08 -4.77
CA ILE A 65 -1.53 -3.47 -5.07
C ILE A 65 -2.67 -3.47 -6.08
N THR A 66 -2.32 -3.58 -7.36
CA THR A 66 -3.22 -3.33 -8.50
C THR A 66 -3.73 -4.62 -9.11
N GLY A 67 -4.90 -5.06 -8.64
CA GLY A 67 -5.60 -6.24 -9.17
C GLY A 67 -5.93 -7.28 -8.11
N TYR A 68 -6.28 -8.47 -8.59
CA TYR A 68 -6.57 -9.60 -7.71
C TYR A 68 -5.27 -10.22 -7.19
N VAL A 69 -5.34 -10.78 -5.98
CA VAL A 69 -4.18 -11.38 -5.33
C VAL A 69 -4.37 -12.88 -5.29
N SER A 70 -3.51 -13.61 -6.01
CA SER A 70 -3.47 -15.07 -5.94
C SER A 70 -2.68 -15.54 -4.71
N LEU A 71 -2.89 -16.80 -4.29
CA LEU A 71 -2.10 -17.43 -3.22
C LEU A 71 -0.59 -17.33 -3.51
N LYS A 72 -0.17 -17.63 -4.74
CA LYS A 72 1.24 -17.57 -5.14
C LYS A 72 1.78 -16.14 -5.11
N THR A 73 1.00 -15.19 -5.60
CA THR A 73 1.37 -13.78 -5.69
C THR A 73 1.48 -13.13 -4.31
N LEU A 74 0.63 -13.53 -3.36
CA LEU A 74 0.65 -12.98 -2.00
C LEU A 74 2.00 -13.15 -1.30
N LYS A 75 2.71 -14.26 -1.51
CA LYS A 75 4.09 -14.44 -0.97
C LYS A 75 5.02 -13.33 -1.45
N ALA A 76 4.97 -12.98 -2.74
CA ALA A 76 5.77 -11.91 -3.31
C ALA A 76 5.35 -10.54 -2.79
N ILE A 77 4.04 -10.28 -2.63
CA ILE A 77 3.53 -9.02 -2.05
C ILE A 77 4.06 -8.84 -0.62
N ILE A 78 3.97 -9.86 0.23
CA ILE A 78 4.47 -9.81 1.62
C ILE A 78 5.97 -9.50 1.61
N ARG A 79 6.74 -10.20 0.77
CA ARG A 79 8.18 -10.00 0.70
C ARG A 79 8.55 -8.60 0.21
N THR A 80 7.86 -8.09 -0.81
CA THR A 80 8.04 -6.72 -1.31
C THR A 80 7.74 -5.71 -0.21
N TYR A 81 6.64 -5.87 0.52
CA TYR A 81 6.26 -4.99 1.63
C TYR A 81 7.30 -5.01 2.77
N GLU A 82 7.82 -6.18 3.14
CA GLU A 82 8.85 -6.30 4.19
C GLU A 82 10.20 -5.70 3.78
N LEU A 83 10.50 -5.60 2.48
CA LEU A 83 11.73 -4.98 1.96
C LEU A 83 11.65 -3.45 1.86
N MET A 84 10.45 -2.87 2.00
CA MET A 84 10.26 -1.41 1.92
C MET A 84 10.64 -0.72 3.24
N PRO A 85 11.34 0.44 3.16
CA PRO A 85 11.69 1.23 4.34
C PRO A 85 10.46 1.85 4.99
N ASP A 86 10.58 2.20 6.28
CA ASP A 86 9.57 2.99 6.99
C ASP A 86 9.90 4.50 6.84
N PRO A 87 8.92 5.38 6.59
CA PRO A 87 7.47 5.13 6.50
C PRO A 87 7.03 4.61 5.12
N LYS A 88 6.15 3.60 5.13
CA LYS A 88 5.52 3.03 3.93
C LYS A 88 4.00 3.02 4.03
N TYR A 89 3.35 3.31 2.91
CA TYR A 89 1.91 3.40 2.78
C TYR A 89 1.40 2.34 1.79
N THR A 90 0.37 1.60 2.18
CA THR A 90 -0.23 0.55 1.36
C THR A 90 -1.61 0.94 0.89
N VAL A 91 -1.83 0.85 -0.41
CA VAL A 91 -3.13 1.17 -1.01
C VAL A 91 -3.59 -0.02 -1.85
N GLY A 92 -4.76 -0.55 -1.47
CA GLY A 92 -5.45 -1.59 -2.22
C GLY A 92 -6.22 -0.98 -3.39
N PHE A 93 -5.94 -1.46 -4.60
CA PHE A 93 -6.52 -0.92 -5.81
C PHE A 93 -7.53 -1.89 -6.43
N GLY A 94 -8.76 -1.41 -6.56
CA GLY A 94 -9.89 -2.14 -7.09
C GLY A 94 -10.67 -2.92 -6.01
N SER A 95 -11.72 -3.61 -6.44
CA SER A 95 -12.58 -4.43 -5.57
C SER A 95 -11.91 -5.73 -5.10
N CYS A 96 -11.00 -6.29 -5.91
CA CYS A 96 -10.42 -7.60 -5.65
C CYS A 96 -9.66 -7.71 -4.31
N PRO A 97 -8.78 -6.76 -3.91
CA PRO A 97 -8.09 -6.88 -2.64
C PRO A 97 -8.98 -6.60 -1.40
N ILE A 98 -10.17 -6.02 -1.59
CA ILE A 98 -11.14 -5.72 -0.50
C ILE A 98 -11.89 -6.99 -0.07
N ASN A 99 -12.54 -7.66 -1.02
CA ASN A 99 -13.43 -8.81 -0.76
C ASN A 99 -13.27 -9.97 -1.76
N GLY A 100 -12.25 -9.96 -2.62
CA GLY A 100 -12.08 -10.90 -3.73
C GLY A 100 -12.75 -10.45 -5.03
N GLY A 101 -13.58 -9.41 -5.00
CA GLY A 101 -14.26 -8.86 -6.18
C GLY A 101 -15.09 -9.91 -6.90
N MET A 102 -14.98 -9.95 -8.23
CA MET A 102 -15.66 -10.97 -9.04
C MET A 102 -15.11 -12.38 -8.81
N TYR A 103 -13.90 -12.52 -8.27
CA TYR A 103 -13.22 -13.79 -8.03
C TYR A 103 -13.43 -14.32 -6.61
N TRP A 104 -14.47 -13.86 -5.91
CA TRP A 104 -14.74 -14.22 -4.51
C TRP A 104 -14.93 -15.73 -4.29
N ASP A 105 -15.39 -16.47 -5.30
CA ASP A 105 -15.60 -17.93 -5.25
C ASP A 105 -14.39 -18.73 -5.78
N SER A 106 -13.30 -18.06 -6.15
CA SER A 106 -12.10 -18.74 -6.62
C SER A 106 -11.28 -19.31 -5.46
N TYR A 107 -10.86 -20.58 -5.57
CA TYR A 107 -9.97 -21.24 -4.61
C TYR A 107 -8.60 -20.55 -4.45
N ASN A 108 -8.13 -19.87 -5.50
CA ASN A 108 -6.80 -19.27 -5.55
C ASN A 108 -6.80 -17.80 -5.12
N THR A 109 -7.96 -17.15 -5.00
CA THR A 109 -8.02 -15.71 -4.76
C THR A 109 -8.14 -15.40 -3.28
N ILE A 110 -7.28 -14.49 -2.81
CA ILE A 110 -7.36 -13.94 -1.47
C ILE A 110 -8.50 -12.94 -1.41
N LYS A 111 -9.47 -13.21 -0.52
CA LYS A 111 -10.67 -12.38 -0.37
C LYS A 111 -10.41 -11.11 0.45
N HIS A 112 -9.61 -11.22 1.51
CA HIS A 112 -9.31 -10.08 2.39
C HIS A 112 -7.81 -9.92 2.54
N LEU A 113 -7.24 -8.94 1.84
CA LEU A 113 -5.80 -8.68 1.88
C LEU A 113 -5.33 -8.12 3.23
N ASP A 114 -6.20 -7.37 3.90
CA ASP A 114 -5.94 -6.72 5.21
C ASP A 114 -5.64 -7.71 6.35
N LYS A 115 -5.92 -9.01 6.15
CA LYS A 115 -5.54 -10.05 7.13
C LYS A 115 -4.05 -10.38 7.09
N TYR A 116 -3.35 -10.06 6.01
CA TYR A 116 -1.97 -10.48 5.76
C TYR A 116 -0.98 -9.32 5.79
N ILE A 117 -1.39 -8.13 5.35
CA ILE A 117 -0.59 -6.91 5.28
C ILE A 117 -1.52 -5.75 5.66
N PRO A 118 -1.07 -4.75 6.44
CA PRO A 118 -1.89 -3.59 6.74
C PRO A 118 -2.23 -2.83 5.46
N ILE A 119 -3.41 -2.23 5.39
CA ILE A 119 -3.80 -1.37 4.27
C ILE A 119 -4.24 -0.01 4.80
N ASP A 120 -3.61 1.05 4.31
CA ASP A 120 -3.91 2.43 4.72
C ASP A 120 -5.11 3.01 3.96
N GLY A 121 -5.32 2.59 2.71
CA GLY A 121 -6.40 3.11 1.87
C GLY A 121 -6.89 2.13 0.82
N TRP A 122 -8.13 2.34 0.39
CA TRP A 122 -8.80 1.53 -0.61
C TRP A 122 -9.30 2.39 -1.76
N ILE A 123 -9.11 1.92 -2.99
CA ILE A 123 -9.66 2.53 -4.20
C ILE A 123 -10.70 1.58 -4.78
N SER A 124 -11.98 1.91 -4.62
CA SER A 124 -13.06 1.10 -5.16
C SER A 124 -13.18 1.26 -6.68
N GLY A 125 -13.30 0.14 -7.40
CA GLY A 125 -13.54 0.10 -8.84
C GLY A 125 -13.17 -1.25 -9.46
N CYS A 126 -13.65 -1.51 -10.69
CA CYS A 126 -13.33 -2.72 -11.45
C CYS A 126 -13.39 -2.43 -12.97
N MET A 127 -12.53 -1.59 -13.52
CA MET A 127 -11.38 -0.93 -12.88
C MET A 127 -11.70 0.50 -12.43
N PRO A 128 -11.03 1.02 -11.39
CA PRO A 128 -11.26 2.39 -10.94
C PRO A 128 -10.75 3.36 -12.01
N ARG A 129 -11.55 4.38 -12.32
CA ARG A 129 -11.15 5.39 -13.30
C ARG A 129 -9.95 6.20 -12.81
N PRO A 130 -9.14 6.79 -13.71
CA PRO A 130 -7.98 7.61 -13.36
C PRO A 130 -8.30 8.72 -12.34
N GLU A 131 -9.46 9.36 -12.45
CA GLU A 131 -9.92 10.41 -11.54
C GLU A 131 -10.05 9.90 -10.10
N ALA A 132 -10.54 8.68 -9.91
CA ALA A 132 -10.68 8.07 -8.58
C ALA A 132 -9.30 7.81 -7.93
N ILE A 133 -8.27 7.58 -8.74
CA ILE A 133 -6.90 7.39 -8.26
C ILE A 133 -6.35 8.73 -7.72
N PHE A 134 -6.59 9.84 -8.39
CA PHE A 134 -6.21 11.17 -7.87
C PHE A 134 -6.94 11.54 -6.59
N VAL A 135 -8.23 11.22 -6.50
CA VAL A 135 -8.99 11.40 -5.25
C VAL A 135 -8.37 10.57 -4.12
N ALA A 136 -7.94 9.33 -4.41
CA ALA A 136 -7.28 8.50 -3.42
C ALA A 136 -5.91 9.07 -2.97
N VAL A 137 -5.11 9.63 -3.90
CA VAL A 137 -3.82 10.28 -3.57
C VAL A 137 -4.05 11.51 -2.69
N THR A 138 -5.00 12.37 -3.04
CA THR A 138 -5.32 13.57 -2.23
C THR A 138 -5.94 13.21 -0.86
N HIS A 139 -6.67 12.09 -0.79
CA HIS A 139 -7.12 11.55 0.49
C HIS A 139 -5.95 11.02 1.33
N LEU A 140 -5.01 10.28 0.73
CA LEU A 140 -3.80 9.79 1.39
C LEU A 140 -2.96 10.94 1.96
N TRP A 141 -2.80 12.03 1.22
CA TRP A 141 -2.18 13.26 1.71
C TRP A 141 -2.82 13.79 2.99
N THR A 142 -4.16 13.78 3.04
CA THR A 142 -4.91 14.23 4.21
C THR A 142 -4.71 13.28 5.39
N MET A 143 -4.60 11.97 5.14
CA MET A 143 -4.28 10.98 6.17
C MET A 143 -2.86 11.15 6.71
N ILE A 144 -1.87 11.44 5.86
CA ILE A 144 -0.48 11.71 6.27
C ILE A 144 -0.42 12.99 7.12
N ASP A 145 -1.08 14.06 6.68
CA ASP A 145 -1.15 15.33 7.42
C ASP A 145 -1.70 15.12 8.85
N LYS A 146 -2.79 14.35 8.96
CA LYS A 146 -3.44 14.01 10.24
C LYS A 146 -2.68 12.95 11.04
N GLY A 147 -1.69 12.27 10.46
CA GLY A 147 -0.97 11.17 11.12
C GLY A 147 -1.80 9.89 11.28
N MET A 148 -2.80 9.67 10.43
CA MET A 148 -3.67 8.48 10.47
C MET A 148 -3.13 7.32 9.61
N ALA A 149 -2.28 7.63 8.62
CA ALA A 149 -1.61 6.64 7.76
C ALA A 149 -0.50 5.90 8.53
N THR A 150 -0.92 4.92 9.33
CA THR A 150 -0.12 4.24 10.37
C THR A 150 0.03 2.74 10.10
N GLY A 151 -0.22 2.29 8.86
CA GLY A 151 -0.15 0.88 8.48
C GLY A 151 1.16 0.19 8.90
N TYR A 152 2.30 0.82 8.62
CA TYR A 152 3.62 0.29 9.01
C TYR A 152 3.81 0.17 10.53
N ILE A 153 3.27 1.11 11.33
CA ILE A 153 3.29 1.05 12.79
C ILE A 153 2.43 -0.13 13.28
N LYS A 154 1.20 -0.25 12.74
CA LYS A 154 0.28 -1.35 13.06
C LYS A 154 0.88 -2.70 12.71
N TYR A 155 1.63 -2.81 11.60
CA TYR A 155 2.32 -4.04 11.23
C TYR A 155 3.37 -4.43 12.25
N ARG A 156 4.15 -3.46 12.73
CA ARG A 156 5.20 -3.69 13.73
C ARG A 156 4.60 -4.10 15.08
N GLU A 157 3.54 -3.43 15.52
CA GLU A 157 2.86 -3.72 16.79
C GLU A 157 2.13 -5.08 16.75
N LYS A 158 1.44 -5.38 15.65
CA LYS A 158 0.64 -6.60 15.48
C LYS A 158 1.33 -7.64 14.58
N TYR A 159 2.66 -7.65 14.53
CA TYR A 159 3.42 -8.49 13.59
C TYR A 159 3.09 -9.97 13.75
N ARG A 160 2.95 -10.44 14.99
CA ARG A 160 2.58 -11.83 15.31
C ARG A 160 1.25 -12.23 14.67
N TYR A 161 0.23 -11.35 14.73
CA TYR A 161 -1.08 -11.62 14.13
C TYR A 161 -0.97 -11.79 12.60
N TYR A 162 -0.30 -10.86 11.93
CA TYR A 162 -0.12 -10.94 10.48
C TYR A 162 0.67 -12.19 10.09
N ARG A 163 1.78 -12.47 10.80
CA ARG A 163 2.61 -13.63 10.50
C ARG A 163 1.87 -14.94 10.72
N GLN A 164 1.12 -15.08 11.80
CA GLN A 164 0.28 -16.26 12.06
C GLN A 164 -0.73 -16.49 10.93
N ASN A 165 -1.37 -15.43 10.44
CA ASN A 165 -2.28 -15.54 9.29
C ASN A 165 -1.57 -15.96 8.01
N GLN A 166 -0.37 -15.42 7.76
CA GLN A 166 0.46 -15.80 6.61
C GLN A 166 0.89 -17.28 6.69
N GLU A 167 1.35 -17.74 7.86
CA GLU A 167 1.81 -19.11 8.07
C GLU A 167 0.66 -20.12 8.09
N LYS A 168 -0.53 -19.72 8.56
CA LYS A 168 -1.74 -20.55 8.44
C LYS A 168 -2.10 -20.85 6.97
N LEU A 169 -1.78 -19.92 6.08
CA LEU A 169 -2.08 -20.06 4.65
C LEU A 169 -0.98 -20.82 3.89
N PHE A 170 0.29 -20.52 4.18
CA PHE A 170 1.44 -21.05 3.42
C PHE A 170 2.20 -22.18 4.10
N GLY A 171 1.88 -22.50 5.35
CA GLY A 171 2.77 -23.23 6.23
C GLY A 171 3.96 -22.37 6.67
N LYS A 172 5.04 -23.02 7.10
CA LYS A 172 6.27 -22.33 7.49
C LYS A 172 6.83 -21.54 6.29
N LEU A 173 6.93 -20.22 6.44
CA LEU A 173 7.53 -19.36 5.42
C LEU A 173 9.04 -19.60 5.31
N GLU A 174 9.57 -19.45 4.10
CA GLU A 174 10.98 -19.73 3.76
C GLU A 174 11.96 -18.74 4.38
N TRP A 175 11.50 -17.51 4.66
CA TRP A 175 12.33 -16.45 5.24
C TRP A 175 12.03 -16.23 6.73
N PRO A 176 13.03 -15.81 7.52
CA PRO A 176 12.85 -15.54 8.93
C PRO A 176 11.88 -14.38 9.17
N PRO A 177 11.25 -14.31 10.36
CA PRO A 177 10.42 -13.17 10.73
C PRO A 177 11.25 -11.88 10.73
N LEU A 178 10.63 -10.79 10.26
CA LEU A 178 11.26 -9.46 10.17
C LEU A 178 11.46 -8.82 11.55
N TYR A 179 10.51 -9.02 12.46
CA TYR A 179 10.56 -8.54 13.84
C TYR A 179 10.62 -9.71 14.82
N PRO A 180 11.20 -9.53 16.01
CA PRO A 180 11.18 -10.53 17.07
C PRO A 180 9.74 -10.94 17.40
N MET A 181 9.55 -12.23 17.64
CA MET A 181 8.25 -12.81 17.98
C MET A 181 7.98 -12.85 19.49
N GLU A 182 8.85 -12.27 20.31
CA GLU A 182 8.74 -12.25 21.77
C GLU A 182 7.59 -11.35 22.25
N ASP A 183 6.94 -11.78 23.32
CA ASP A 183 5.92 -10.98 24.00
C ASP A 183 6.57 -9.80 24.72
N LYS A 184 6.13 -8.57 24.42
CA LYS A 184 6.44 -7.41 25.26
C LYS A 184 5.66 -7.39 26.58
N ASN A 185 4.70 -8.32 26.74
CA ASN A 185 3.92 -8.52 27.96
C ASN A 185 4.03 -10.00 28.34
N GLY A 186 5.06 -10.34 29.13
CA GLY A 186 5.03 -11.50 30.01
C GLY A 186 4.29 -11.16 31.29
#